data_AF-A0A1J3DDF3-F1
#
_entry.id   AF-A0A1J3DDF3-F1
#
_cell.length_a   1.000
_cell.length_b   1.000
_cell.length_c   1.000
_cell.angle_alpha   90.00
_cell.angle_beta   90.00
_cell.angle_gamma   90.00
#
_symmetry.space_group_name_H-M   'P 1'
#
loop_
_entity.id
_entity.type
_entity.pdbx_description
1 polymer ?
#
loop_
_entity_poly.entity_id
_entity_poly.type
_entity_poly.pdbx_seq_one_letter_code
_entity_poly.pdbx_strand_id
1 'polypeptide(L)'
;MAEVNVISSSIVAGNINQSERTKIHLTSSDLNLLQDDYTQRGLLFHKPDPENRFNISLLKTSLSSVLAIYFPFAGRLVKVDNHEDSTVSFHVDCNNSGAKFVHAISESVSVSDLLQPDGS
;
A
#
# COMPACT_ATOMS: atom_id res chain seq x y z
N MET A 1 18.84 16.56 -3.90
CA MET A 1 17.92 15.44 -3.64
C MET A 1 18.68 14.16 -3.91
N ALA A 2 18.59 13.17 -3.03
CA ALA A 2 19.20 11.88 -3.28
C ALA A 2 18.58 11.20 -4.50
N GLU A 3 19.40 10.56 -5.32
CA GLU A 3 18.93 9.83 -6.50
C GLU A 3 18.34 8.49 -6.07
N VAL A 4 17.09 8.21 -6.47
CA VAL A 4 16.39 6.95 -6.20
C VAL A 4 16.01 6.31 -7.53
N ASN A 5 16.50 5.10 -7.75
CA ASN A 5 16.32 4.35 -8.97
C ASN A 5 15.31 3.22 -8.76
N VAL A 6 14.19 3.26 -9.48
CA VAL A 6 13.16 2.22 -9.43
C VAL A 6 13.63 1.01 -10.24
N ILE A 7 13.85 -0.12 -9.58
CA ILE A 7 14.26 -1.38 -10.20
C ILE A 7 13.05 -2.09 -10.81
N SER A 8 11.93 -2.14 -10.07
CA SER A 8 10.70 -2.74 -10.56
C SER A 8 9.46 -2.16 -9.89
N SER A 9 8.34 -2.17 -10.61
CA SER A 9 7.02 -1.84 -10.10
C SER A 9 6.05 -2.94 -10.54
N SER A 10 5.23 -3.42 -9.62
CA SER A 10 4.21 -4.44 -9.91
C SER A 10 2.95 -4.19 -9.09
N ILE A 11 1.85 -4.78 -9.51
CA ILE A 11 0.62 -4.86 -8.71
C ILE A 11 0.57 -6.24 -8.06
N VAL A 12 0.42 -6.30 -6.74
CA VAL A 12 0.28 -7.53 -5.96
C VAL A 12 -1.17 -7.67 -5.54
N ALA A 13 -1.85 -8.67 -6.10
CA ALA A 13 -3.22 -9.02 -5.73
C ALA A 13 -3.23 -10.08 -4.62
N GLY A 14 -4.34 -10.19 -3.91
CA GLY A 14 -4.57 -11.27 -2.96
C GLY A 14 -4.70 -12.62 -3.67
N ASN A 15 -4.14 -13.67 -3.09
CA ASN A 15 -4.28 -15.04 -3.59
C ASN A 15 -5.66 -15.62 -3.20
N ILE A 16 -6.71 -15.14 -3.86
CA ILE A 16 -8.09 -15.54 -3.63
C ILE A 16 -8.74 -16.09 -4.90
N ASN A 17 -9.54 -17.14 -4.73
CA ASN A 17 -10.34 -17.75 -5.81
C ASN A 17 -11.77 -17.17 -5.88
N GLN A 18 -12.08 -16.14 -5.09
CA GLN A 18 -13.45 -15.64 -4.96
C GLN A 18 -13.77 -14.56 -6.01
N SER A 19 -14.88 -14.80 -6.71
CA SER A 19 -15.48 -13.95 -7.75
C SER A 19 -16.46 -12.91 -7.20
N GLU A 20 -16.78 -12.96 -5.90
CA GLU A 20 -17.78 -12.07 -5.31
C GLU A 20 -17.18 -10.71 -4.96
N ARG A 21 -17.58 -9.70 -5.74
CA ARG A 21 -17.27 -8.29 -5.46
C ARG A 21 -17.98 -7.85 -4.18
N THR A 22 -17.28 -7.97 -3.06
CA THR A 22 -17.75 -7.43 -1.79
C THR A 22 -17.60 -5.91 -1.82
N LYS A 23 -18.71 -5.20 -1.57
CA LYS A 23 -18.71 -3.75 -1.40
C LYS A 23 -18.74 -3.41 0.09
N ILE A 24 -17.86 -2.52 0.52
CA ILE A 24 -17.83 -2.01 1.90
C ILE A 24 -18.21 -0.54 1.86
N HIS A 25 -19.39 -0.22 2.38
CA HIS A 25 -19.84 1.17 2.52
C HIS A 25 -19.08 1.87 3.65
N LEU A 26 -18.69 3.13 3.40
CA LEU A 26 -18.05 3.95 4.41
C LEU A 26 -19.09 4.44 5.42
N THR A 27 -18.72 4.45 6.69
CA THR A 27 -19.50 5.09 7.75
C THR A 27 -19.30 6.61 7.73
N SER A 28 -20.16 7.36 8.41
CA SER A 28 -20.00 8.82 8.52
C SER A 28 -18.65 9.22 9.13
N SER A 29 -18.08 8.41 10.03
CA SER A 29 -16.76 8.64 10.60
C SER A 29 -15.64 8.43 9.58
N ASP A 30 -15.77 7.43 8.70
CA ASP A 30 -14.78 7.16 7.66
C ASP A 30 -14.72 8.29 6.62
N LEU A 31 -15.86 8.94 6.33
CA LEU A 31 -15.93 10.05 5.38
C LEU A 31 -15.10 11.26 5.83
N ASN A 32 -14.94 11.48 7.14
CA ASN A 32 -14.10 12.56 7.65
C ASN A 32 -12.61 12.34 7.30
N LEU A 33 -12.19 11.07 7.22
CA LEU A 33 -10.80 10.70 6.89
C LEU A 33 -10.49 10.83 5.40
N LEU A 34 -11.49 11.05 4.53
CA LEU A 34 -11.26 11.26 3.09
C LEU A 34 -10.59 12.61 2.79
N GLN A 35 -10.61 13.54 3.75
CA GLN A 35 -9.96 14.84 3.63
C GLN A 35 -8.48 14.79 4.00
N ASP A 36 -8.04 13.72 4.65
CA ASP A 36 -6.64 13.54 5.05
C ASP A 36 -5.79 13.00 3.89
N ASP A 37 -4.52 13.38 3.87
CA ASP A 37 -3.57 12.81 2.93
C ASP A 37 -3.33 11.31 3.19
N TYR A 38 -2.92 10.59 2.15
CA TYR A 38 -2.52 9.19 2.28
C TYR A 38 -1.44 9.05 3.37
N THR A 39 -1.75 8.27 4.40
CA THR A 39 -0.84 8.01 5.50
C THR A 39 0.47 7.38 4.99
N GLN A 40 1.59 8.08 5.17
CA GLN A 40 2.92 7.59 4.84
C GLN A 40 3.60 7.05 6.09
N ARG A 41 3.82 5.75 6.15
CA ARG A 41 4.54 5.07 7.23
C ARG A 41 5.64 4.21 6.64
N GLY A 42 6.77 4.13 7.33
CA GLY A 42 7.92 3.34 6.94
C GLY A 42 8.52 2.59 8.12
N LEU A 43 9.25 1.52 7.82
CA LEU A 43 10.09 0.80 8.77
C LEU A 43 11.52 0.86 8.26
N LEU A 44 12.46 1.11 9.17
CA LEU A 44 13.89 1.15 8.87
C LEU A 44 14.54 -0.08 9.47
N PHE A 45 15.25 -0.84 8.63
CA PHE A 45 15.97 -2.04 9.04
C PHE A 45 17.47 -1.81 8.87
N HIS A 46 18.27 -2.38 9.77
CA HIS A 46 19.72 -2.44 9.58
C HIS A 46 20.04 -3.21 8.30
N LYS A 47 21.20 -2.90 7.70
CA LYS A 47 21.69 -3.62 6.53
C LYS A 47 21.77 -5.12 6.89
N PRO A 48 21.08 -6.00 6.15
CA PRO A 48 21.10 -7.41 6.45
C PRO A 48 22.49 -7.98 6.18
N ASP A 49 22.81 -9.07 6.90
CA ASP A 49 23.97 -9.89 6.60
C ASP A 49 23.96 -10.29 5.11
N PRO A 50 25.11 -10.31 4.41
CA PRO A 50 25.24 -10.86 3.06
C PRO A 50 24.51 -12.18 2.81
N GLU A 51 24.40 -13.04 3.82
CA GLU A 51 23.69 -14.33 3.78
C GLU A 51 22.16 -14.20 3.93
N ASN A 52 21.66 -13.06 4.42
CA ASN A 52 20.25 -12.83 4.75
C ASN A 52 19.64 -11.70 3.90
N ARG A 53 19.90 -11.71 2.59
CA ARG A 53 19.42 -10.67 1.67
C ARG A 53 17.90 -10.57 1.69
N PHE A 54 17.39 -9.34 1.62
CA PHE A 54 15.96 -9.09 1.45
C PHE A 54 15.43 -9.80 0.20
N ASN A 55 14.61 -10.83 0.43
CA ASN A 55 13.99 -11.56 -0.65
C ASN A 55 12.72 -10.83 -1.10
N ILE A 56 12.86 -10.01 -2.15
CA ILE A 56 11.74 -9.25 -2.74
C ILE A 56 10.59 -10.18 -3.18
N SER A 57 10.90 -11.40 -3.66
CA SER A 57 9.89 -12.38 -4.02
C SER A 57 9.10 -12.84 -2.80
N LEU A 58 9.78 -13.13 -1.70
CA LEU A 58 9.13 -13.49 -0.43
C LEU A 58 8.22 -12.38 0.09
N LEU A 59 8.65 -11.11 0.01
CA LEU A 59 7.83 -9.95 0.39
C LEU A 59 6.57 -9.82 -0.47
N LYS A 60 6.66 -10.06 -1.78
CA LYS A 60 5.48 -10.04 -2.66
C LYS A 60 4.53 -11.19 -2.35
N THR A 61 5.06 -12.39 -2.11
CA THR A 61 4.25 -13.58 -1.76
C THR A 61 3.55 -13.38 -0.42
N SER A 62 4.26 -12.90 0.62
CA SER A 62 3.66 -12.64 1.92
C SER A 62 2.61 -11.54 1.85
N LEU A 63 2.86 -10.47 1.08
CA LEU A 63 1.85 -9.43 0.82
C LEU A 63 0.62 -10.02 0.12
N SER A 64 0.79 -10.85 -0.91
CA SER A 64 -0.33 -11.51 -1.60
C SER A 64 -1.15 -12.40 -0.65
N SER A 65 -0.50 -13.14 0.25
CA SER A 65 -1.19 -13.94 1.27
C SER A 65 -1.97 -13.07 2.26
N VAL A 66 -1.40 -11.97 2.74
CA VAL A 66 -2.08 -11.07 3.69
C VAL A 66 -3.23 -10.32 3.01
N LEU A 67 -3.08 -9.91 1.75
CA LEU A 67 -4.15 -9.29 0.97
C LEU A 67 -5.32 -10.25 0.68
N ALA A 68 -5.12 -11.57 0.78
CA ALA A 68 -6.25 -12.51 0.74
C ALA A 68 -7.13 -12.43 2.01
N ILE A 69 -6.52 -12.09 3.15
CA ILE A 69 -7.22 -11.96 4.45
C ILE A 69 -7.75 -10.53 4.62
N TYR A 70 -6.92 -9.53 4.33
CA TYR A 70 -7.27 -8.10 4.37
C TYR A 70 -7.57 -7.58 2.97
N PHE A 71 -8.51 -8.24 2.31
CA PHE A 71 -8.93 -7.99 0.94
C PHE A 71 -9.33 -6.55 0.60
N PRO A 72 -9.83 -5.68 1.52
CA PRO A 72 -10.17 -4.30 1.15
C PRO A 72 -8.94 -3.49 0.70
N PHE A 73 -7.74 -3.81 1.18
CA PHE A 73 -6.50 -3.12 0.77
C PHE A 73 -6.07 -3.44 -0.67
N ALA A 74 -6.62 -4.51 -1.27
CA ALA A 74 -6.46 -4.82 -2.69
C ALA A 74 -7.60 -4.23 -3.55
N GLY A 75 -8.57 -3.54 -2.95
CA GLY A 75 -9.72 -2.95 -3.63
C GLY A 75 -9.48 -1.53 -4.13
N ARG A 76 -10.56 -0.81 -4.45
CA ARG A 76 -10.54 0.60 -4.87
C ARG A 76 -11.65 1.39 -4.17
N LEU A 77 -11.34 2.61 -3.76
CA LEU A 77 -12.36 3.56 -3.32
C LEU A 77 -13.14 4.05 -4.55
N VAL A 78 -14.46 3.99 -4.48
CA VAL A 78 -15.39 4.36 -5.55
C VAL A 78 -16.31 5.45 -5.04
N LYS A 79 -16.39 6.54 -5.80
CA LYS A 79 -17.41 7.59 -5.65
C LYS A 79 -18.60 7.24 -6.54
N VAL A 80 -19.81 7.35 -5.99
CA VAL A 80 -21.07 7.19 -6.72
C VAL A 80 -21.89 8.46 -6.57
N ASP A 81 -22.27 9.06 -7.70
CA ASP A 81 -23.20 10.18 -7.75
C ASP A 81 -24.64 9.62 -7.80
N ASN A 82 -25.44 9.92 -6.77
CA ASN A 82 -26.82 9.44 -6.64
C ASN A 82 -27.76 10.50 -7.24
N HIS A 83 -28.12 10.32 -8.51
CA HIS A 83 -28.91 11.31 -9.24
C HIS A 83 -30.35 11.48 -8.73
N GLU A 84 -30.90 10.46 -8.07
CA GLU A 84 -32.29 10.45 -7.58
C GLU A 84 -32.52 11.45 -6.44
N ASP A 85 -31.52 11.63 -5.57
CA ASP A 85 -31.59 12.51 -4.40
C ASP A 85 -30.50 13.60 -4.38
N SER A 86 -29.73 13.71 -5.46
CA SER A 86 -28.61 14.66 -5.61
C SER A 86 -27.52 14.51 -4.54
N THR A 87 -27.32 13.30 -4.00
CA THR A 87 -26.28 13.00 -3.02
C THR A 87 -25.06 12.31 -3.64
N VAL A 88 -23.99 12.17 -2.86
CA VAL A 88 -22.80 11.40 -3.21
C VAL A 88 -22.55 10.35 -2.13
N SER A 89 -22.21 9.14 -2.55
CA SER A 89 -21.79 8.07 -1.64
C SER A 89 -20.41 7.50 -2.02
N PHE A 90 -19.73 6.94 -1.02
CA PHE A 90 -18.44 6.29 -1.18
C PHE A 90 -18.49 4.86 -0.68
N HIS A 91 -17.83 3.96 -1.39
CA HIS A 91 -17.61 2.59 -0.94
C HIS A 91 -16.26 2.07 -1.42
N VAL A 92 -15.74 1.04 -0.76
CA VAL A 92 -14.61 0.27 -1.26
C VAL A 92 -15.15 -0.90 -2.09
N ASP A 93 -14.82 -0.92 -3.37
CA ASP A 93 -15.00 -2.08 -4.25
C ASP A 93 -13.83 -3.03 -4.03
N CYS A 94 -14.08 -4.16 -3.35
CA CYS A 94 -13.06 -5.15 -3.04
C CYS A 94 -12.79 -6.08 -4.24
N ASN A 95 -12.45 -5.48 -5.38
CA ASN A 95 -12.30 -6.15 -6.67
C ASN A 95 -10.95 -6.84 -6.89
N ASN A 96 -10.11 -6.93 -5.86
CA ASN A 96 -8.77 -7.52 -5.91
C ASN A 96 -7.88 -6.93 -7.02
N SER A 97 -8.06 -5.66 -7.38
CA SER A 97 -7.17 -4.93 -8.30
C SER A 97 -5.73 -4.79 -7.77
N GLY A 98 -5.48 -5.21 -6.53
CA GLY A 98 -4.16 -5.34 -5.93
C GLY A 98 -3.56 -4.02 -5.45
N ALA A 99 -2.47 -4.15 -4.69
CA ALA A 99 -1.67 -3.05 -4.16
C ALA A 99 -0.42 -2.82 -5.00
N LYS A 100 -0.01 -1.56 -5.16
CA LYS A 100 1.23 -1.22 -5.87
C LYS A 100 2.44 -1.57 -4.99
N PHE A 101 3.35 -2.36 -5.53
CA PHE A 101 4.61 -2.74 -4.92
C PHE A 101 5.77 -2.17 -5.75
N VAL A 102 6.60 -1.32 -5.16
CA VAL A 102 7.75 -0.69 -5.81
C VAL A 102 9.03 -1.15 -5.10
N HIS A 103 9.97 -1.68 -5.87
CA HIS A 103 11.32 -1.99 -5.43
C HIS A 103 12.27 -0.98 -6.05
N ALA A 104 12.98 -0.24 -5.22
CA ALA A 104 13.91 0.81 -5.63
C ALA A 104 15.20 0.73 -4.81
N ILE A 105 16.26 1.33 -5.34
CA ILE A 105 17.58 1.43 -4.72
C ILE A 105 18.08 2.87 -4.78
N SER A 106 18.88 3.26 -3.81
CA SER A 106 19.69 4.46 -3.87
C SER A 106 21.11 4.11 -3.43
N GLU A 107 22.11 4.44 -4.26
CA GLU A 107 23.52 4.28 -3.90
C GLU A 107 24.04 5.50 -3.12
N SER A 108 23.28 6.60 -3.13
CA SER A 108 23.66 7.87 -2.52
C SER A 108 23.12 8.06 -1.09
N VAL A 109 22.34 7.11 -0.58
CA VAL A 109 21.72 7.15 0.76
C VAL A 109 21.92 5.84 1.48
N SER A 110 22.22 5.93 2.77
CA SER A 110 22.34 4.83 3.70
C SER A 110 21.35 4.97 4.86
N VAL A 111 21.11 3.87 5.56
CA VAL A 111 20.28 3.85 6.78
C VAL A 111 20.84 4.80 7.84
N SER A 112 22.16 4.96 7.90
CA SER A 112 22.83 5.84 8.86
C SER A 112 22.48 7.32 8.65
N ASP A 113 22.22 7.74 7.41
CA ASP A 113 21.84 9.13 7.10
C ASP A 113 20.46 9.51 7.68
N LEU A 114 19.64 8.52 8.01
CA LEU A 114 18.32 8.69 8.65
C LEU A 114 18.36 8.52 10.17
N LEU A 115 19.43 7.94 10.70
CA LEU A 115 19.56 7.58 12.13
C LEU A 115 20.47 8.52 12.91
N GLN A 116 21.25 9.38 12.26
CA GLN A 116 22.04 10.38 12.98
C GLN A 116 21.08 11.35 13.67
N PRO A 117 21.18 11.55 15.00
CA PRO A 117 20.60 12.73 15.58
C PRO A 117 21.38 13.90 14.99
N ASP A 118 20.68 14.94 14.57
CA ASP A 118 21.30 16.22 14.29
C ASP A 118 22.15 16.58 15.51
N GLY A 119 23.47 16.42 15.39
CA GLY A 119 24.40 16.88 16.40
C GLY A 119 24.41 18.40 16.35
N SER A 120 23.63 19.03 17.21
CA SER A 120 23.73 20.45 17.54
C SER A 120 23.39 20.65 19.01
#